data_AF-A0A7R5KME4-F1
#
_entry.id   AF-A0A7R5KME4-F1
#
_cell.length_a   1.000
_cell.length_b   1.000
_cell.length_c   1.000
_cell.angle_alpha   90.00
_cell.angle_beta   90.00
_cell.angle_gamma   90.00
#
_symmetry.space_group_name_H-M   'P 1'
#
loop_
_entity.id
_entity.type
_entity.pdbx_description
1 polymer ?
#
loop_
_entity_poly.entity_id
_entity_poly.type
_entity_poly.pdbx_seq_one_letter_code
_entity_poly.pdbx_strand_id
1 'polypeptide(L)'
;MLRSAGPPEPLRPAECGGKGSPSCGKLGNLLALAALQVSPTPLQVPAIVRSIHQWLTCRESAEVRPPIAIRRLAHAHPGHVVMTLLHCAPACDRAAAILWRTIASSATTAHKVLPKLLGVMEDWPLHSVSTSNGDHMDVFALAATLALWLMVQEPQCQDALFVYAPRLLLALLCQVSLSTEQMPQEVSTFWRGCQEQHGLPTHPNSFVVQTIRALLCRLQWDQELVSVERKRGWDALLSADTHHYAVGLLAR
;
A
#
# COMPACT_ATOMS: atom_id res chain seq x y z
N MET A 1 19.32 61.66 -9.23
CA MET A 1 18.76 61.16 -10.49
C MET A 1 18.63 59.65 -10.40
N LEU A 2 17.40 59.16 -10.46
CA LEU A 2 17.04 57.74 -10.31
C LEU A 2 17.57 56.90 -11.48
N ARG A 3 18.20 55.75 -11.20
CA ARG A 3 18.37 54.67 -12.18
C ARG A 3 17.36 53.57 -11.85
N SER A 4 16.45 53.37 -12.80
CA SER A 4 15.40 52.36 -12.80
C SER A 4 16.00 50.95 -12.78
N ALA A 5 15.56 50.11 -11.84
CA ALA A 5 15.81 48.67 -11.87
C ALA A 5 14.70 48.02 -12.72
N GLY A 6 15.08 47.40 -13.84
CA GLY A 6 14.17 46.63 -14.69
C GLY A 6 13.66 45.35 -13.99
N PRO A 7 12.56 44.77 -14.47
CA PRO A 7 11.96 43.57 -13.87
C PRO A 7 12.86 42.35 -14.01
N PRO A 8 12.83 41.39 -13.06
CA PRO A 8 13.65 40.19 -13.12
C PRO A 8 13.23 39.31 -14.30
N GLU A 9 14.24 38.85 -15.03
CA GLU A 9 14.16 37.96 -16.19
C GLU A 9 13.52 36.60 -15.79
N PRO A 10 12.63 36.01 -16.61
CA PRO A 10 12.03 34.73 -16.30
C PRO A 10 13.09 33.62 -16.34
N LEU A 11 13.24 32.92 -15.22
CA LEU A 11 14.09 31.75 -15.06
C LEU A 11 13.82 30.74 -16.18
N ARG A 12 14.82 30.55 -17.05
CA ARG A 12 14.82 29.52 -18.09
C ARG A 12 14.67 28.14 -17.44
N PRO A 13 13.93 27.21 -18.08
CA PRO A 13 13.85 25.84 -17.61
C PRO A 13 15.26 25.24 -17.61
N ALA A 14 15.66 24.67 -16.47
CA ALA A 14 16.92 23.96 -16.34
C ALA A 14 16.97 22.82 -17.36
N GLU A 15 17.84 22.95 -18.36
CA GLU A 15 18.19 21.86 -19.26
C GLU A 15 18.86 20.76 -18.43
N CYS A 16 18.15 19.64 -18.29
CA CYS A 16 18.67 18.44 -17.64
C CYS A 16 19.70 17.81 -18.59
N GLY A 17 20.94 18.29 -18.53
CA GLY A 17 22.09 17.70 -19.19
C GLY A 17 22.47 16.37 -18.55
N GLY A 18 21.88 15.29 -19.05
CA GLY A 18 22.22 13.92 -18.69
C GLY A 18 22.00 13.00 -19.89
N LYS A 19 23.01 12.86 -20.74
CA LYS A 19 23.02 11.90 -21.84
C LYS A 19 22.88 10.49 -21.29
N GLY A 20 21.88 9.74 -21.77
CA GLY A 20 21.86 8.28 -21.67
C GLY A 20 20.94 7.69 -20.59
N SER A 21 19.63 7.90 -20.72
CA SER A 21 18.67 6.89 -20.28
C SER A 21 17.50 6.85 -21.27
N PRO A 22 17.51 5.94 -22.27
CA PRO A 22 16.42 5.80 -23.24
C PRO A 22 15.08 5.35 -22.61
N SER A 23 15.05 5.11 -21.29
CA SER A 23 13.88 4.71 -20.51
C SER A 23 12.94 5.89 -20.19
N CYS A 24 13.45 7.02 -19.70
CA CYS A 24 12.62 8.14 -19.25
C CYS A 24 11.79 8.81 -20.37
N GLY A 25 12.33 8.86 -21.60
CA GLY A 25 11.60 9.41 -22.76
C GLY A 25 10.41 8.54 -23.19
N LYS A 26 10.56 7.21 -23.18
CA LYS A 26 9.46 6.26 -23.46
C LYS A 26 8.41 6.28 -22.34
N LEU A 27 8.84 6.42 -21.08
CA LEU A 27 7.95 6.59 -19.93
C LEU A 27 7.12 7.87 -20.03
N GLY A 28 7.69 8.97 -20.53
CA GLY A 28 6.98 10.22 -20.80
C GLY A 28 5.80 10.06 -21.77
N ASN A 29 5.95 9.27 -22.83
CA ASN A 29 4.89 9.03 -23.81
C ASN A 29 3.75 8.16 -23.25
N LEU A 30 4.04 7.15 -22.43
CA LEU A 30 3.03 6.32 -21.75
C LEU A 30 2.27 7.13 -20.68
N LEU A 31 2.96 8.03 -19.98
CA LEU A 31 2.32 8.96 -19.05
C LEU A 31 1.43 9.98 -19.76
N ALA A 32 1.85 10.48 -20.93
CA ALA A 32 1.03 11.33 -21.78
C ALA A 32 -0.22 10.59 -22.29
N LEU A 33 -0.10 9.31 -22.65
CA LEU A 33 -1.24 8.46 -23.01
C LEU A 33 -2.22 8.25 -21.85
N ALA A 34 -1.73 8.13 -20.61
CA ALA A 34 -2.58 8.05 -19.42
C ALA A 34 -3.23 9.40 -19.04
N ALA A 35 -2.66 10.52 -19.51
CA ALA A 35 -3.20 11.87 -19.35
C ALA A 35 -4.23 12.23 -20.42
N LEU A 36 -4.08 11.70 -21.64
CA LEU A 36 -5.05 11.79 -22.72
C LEU A 36 -6.28 10.92 -22.41
N GLN A 37 -7.48 11.44 -22.65
CA GLN A 37 -8.78 10.91 -22.23
C GLN A 37 -9.23 9.61 -22.94
N VAL A 38 -8.30 8.73 -23.33
CA VAL A 38 -8.62 7.41 -23.87
C VAL A 38 -8.70 6.44 -22.69
N SER A 39 -9.86 5.82 -22.47
CA SER A 39 -9.98 4.76 -21.45
C SER A 39 -9.07 3.59 -21.84
N PRO A 40 -8.03 3.27 -21.06
CA PRO A 40 -7.12 2.19 -21.39
C PRO A 40 -7.86 0.86 -21.37
N THR A 41 -7.50 -0.05 -22.28
CA THR A 41 -8.03 -1.42 -22.22
C THR A 41 -7.50 -2.13 -20.97
N PRO A 42 -8.23 -3.10 -20.38
CA PRO A 42 -7.76 -3.83 -19.19
C PRO A 42 -6.36 -4.44 -19.33
N LEU A 43 -5.99 -4.87 -20.55
CA LEU A 43 -4.67 -5.42 -20.87
C LEU A 43 -3.53 -4.38 -20.80
N GLN A 44 -3.83 -3.09 -20.99
CA GLN A 44 -2.84 -2.02 -20.93
C GLN A 44 -2.61 -1.50 -19.51
N VAL A 45 -3.57 -1.70 -18.59
CA VAL A 45 -3.51 -1.18 -17.22
C VAL A 45 -2.23 -1.59 -16.49
N PRO A 46 -1.82 -2.89 -16.47
CA PRO A 46 -0.59 -3.28 -15.78
C PRO A 46 0.67 -2.61 -16.32
N ALA A 47 0.76 -2.44 -17.64
CA ALA A 47 1.91 -1.78 -18.26
C ALA A 47 1.99 -0.30 -17.86
N ILE A 48 0.85 0.42 -17.88
CA ILE A 48 0.78 1.83 -17.51
C ILE A 48 1.11 2.02 -16.02
N VAL A 49 0.57 1.18 -15.13
CA VAL A 49 0.87 1.23 -13.69
C VAL A 49 2.36 1.01 -13.42
N ARG A 50 2.99 0.02 -14.08
CA ARG A 50 4.44 -0.20 -13.99
C ARG A 50 5.25 1.00 -14.49
N SER A 51 4.84 1.63 -15.58
CA SER A 51 5.49 2.84 -16.08
C SER A 51 5.37 4.03 -15.12
N ILE A 52 4.19 4.21 -14.50
CA ILE A 52 3.99 5.23 -13.47
C ILE A 52 4.91 4.99 -12.27
N HIS A 53 4.97 3.75 -11.78
CA HIS A 53 5.85 3.36 -10.67
C HIS A 53 7.32 3.62 -11.00
N GLN A 54 7.81 3.09 -12.12
CA GLN A 54 9.20 3.29 -12.57
C GLN A 54 9.56 4.76 -12.70
N TRP A 55 8.67 5.58 -13.25
CA TRP A 55 8.90 7.01 -13.38
C TRP A 55 8.99 7.72 -12.01
N LEU A 56 8.18 7.31 -11.03
CA LEU A 56 8.28 7.82 -9.66
C LEU A 56 9.58 7.37 -8.99
N THR A 57 10.01 6.12 -9.20
CA THR A 57 11.25 5.59 -8.65
C THR A 57 12.47 6.32 -9.20
N CYS A 58 12.47 6.70 -10.47
CA CYS A 58 13.57 7.45 -11.10
C CYS A 58 13.62 8.94 -10.72
N ARG A 59 12.62 9.47 -10.01
CA ARG A 59 12.58 10.90 -9.62
C ARG A 59 13.01 11.11 -8.18
N GLU A 60 14.13 11.79 -7.99
CA GLU A 60 14.66 12.11 -6.65
C GLU A 60 13.86 13.23 -5.94
N SER A 61 13.31 14.19 -6.69
CA SER A 61 12.61 15.37 -6.14
C SER A 61 11.31 15.06 -5.39
N ALA A 62 11.04 15.82 -4.32
CA ALA A 62 9.89 15.69 -3.43
C ALA A 62 8.58 16.30 -3.98
N GLU A 63 8.64 17.10 -5.06
CA GLU A 63 7.47 17.82 -5.61
C GLU A 63 6.78 17.07 -6.77
N VAL A 64 6.87 15.74 -6.79
CA VAL A 64 6.20 14.97 -7.82
C VAL A 64 4.73 14.84 -7.45
N ARG A 65 3.90 15.70 -8.03
CA ARG A 65 2.44 15.56 -7.95
C ARG A 65 2.09 14.14 -8.41
N PRO A 66 1.56 13.28 -7.54
CA PRO A 66 1.30 11.91 -7.92
C PRO A 66 0.29 11.91 -9.06
N PRO A 67 0.54 11.12 -10.12
CA PRO A 67 -0.21 11.29 -11.35
C PRO A 67 -1.66 10.92 -11.06
N ILE A 68 -2.57 11.90 -11.23
CA ILE A 68 -4.03 11.71 -11.16
C ILE A 68 -4.48 10.47 -11.97
N ALA A 69 -3.69 10.09 -12.98
CA ALA A 69 -3.80 8.85 -13.73
C ALA A 69 -3.91 7.60 -12.84
N ILE A 70 -3.09 7.43 -11.79
CA ILE A 70 -3.18 6.22 -10.95
C ILE A 70 -4.55 6.11 -10.28
N ARG A 71 -5.11 7.23 -9.83
CA ARG A 71 -6.44 7.27 -9.22
C ARG A 71 -7.53 6.93 -10.24
N ARG A 72 -7.43 7.45 -11.46
CA ARG A 72 -8.36 7.11 -12.56
C ARG A 72 -8.28 5.63 -12.92
N LEU A 73 -7.08 5.08 -13.05
CA LEU A 73 -6.84 3.66 -13.31
C LEU A 73 -7.38 2.79 -12.19
N ALA A 74 -7.12 3.15 -10.93
CA ALA A 74 -7.60 2.42 -9.76
C ALA A 74 -9.13 2.49 -9.64
N HIS A 75 -9.74 3.60 -10.04
CA HIS A 75 -11.18 3.76 -10.04
C HIS A 75 -11.87 2.92 -11.13
N ALA A 76 -11.25 2.81 -12.31
CA ALA A 76 -11.79 2.06 -13.45
C ALA A 76 -11.48 0.55 -13.36
N HIS A 77 -10.27 0.20 -12.93
CA HIS A 77 -9.73 -1.16 -12.93
C HIS A 77 -9.03 -1.50 -11.60
N PRO A 78 -9.74 -1.46 -10.46
CA PRO A 78 -9.14 -1.61 -9.13
C PRO A 78 -8.36 -2.92 -8.97
N GLY A 79 -8.89 -4.03 -9.48
CA GLY A 79 -8.23 -5.34 -9.38
C GLY A 79 -6.89 -5.39 -10.12
N HIS A 80 -6.83 -4.86 -11.36
CA HIS A 80 -5.59 -4.82 -12.11
C HIS A 80 -4.55 -3.91 -11.46
N VAL A 81 -4.95 -2.76 -10.90
CA VAL A 81 -4.03 -1.86 -10.21
C VAL A 81 -3.48 -2.51 -8.94
N VAL A 82 -4.34 -3.10 -8.10
CA VAL A 82 -3.93 -3.78 -6.87
C VAL A 82 -2.94 -4.89 -7.17
N MET A 83 -3.30 -5.82 -8.05
CA MET A 83 -2.43 -6.94 -8.40
C MET A 83 -1.11 -6.46 -8.99
N THR A 84 -1.15 -5.47 -9.90
CA THR A 84 0.08 -4.95 -10.51
C THR A 84 0.99 -4.28 -9.49
N LEU A 85 0.46 -3.47 -8.58
CA LEU A 85 1.29 -2.79 -7.56
C LEU A 85 1.89 -3.79 -6.57
N LEU A 86 1.12 -4.78 -6.12
CA LEU A 86 1.61 -5.82 -5.24
C LEU A 86 2.70 -6.69 -5.91
N HIS A 87 2.59 -6.94 -7.22
CA HIS A 87 3.64 -7.66 -7.96
C HIS A 87 4.86 -6.80 -8.26
N CYS A 88 4.66 -5.51 -8.57
CA CYS A 88 5.74 -4.61 -8.99
C CYS A 88 6.59 -4.14 -7.81
N ALA A 89 5.97 -3.95 -6.65
CA ALA A 89 6.62 -3.42 -5.45
C ALA A 89 5.96 -4.03 -4.19
N PRO A 90 6.15 -5.33 -3.93
CA PRO A 90 5.53 -6.01 -2.79
C PRO A 90 5.96 -5.42 -1.43
N ALA A 91 7.21 -4.95 -1.32
CA ALA A 91 7.72 -4.26 -0.13
C ALA A 91 7.21 -2.81 0.00
N CYS A 92 6.38 -2.35 -0.94
CA CYS A 92 5.84 -1.01 -1.01
C CYS A 92 6.90 0.09 -0.91
N ASP A 93 7.87 0.12 -1.83
CA ASP A 93 8.91 1.15 -1.89
C ASP A 93 8.35 2.60 -1.91
N ARG A 94 9.21 3.62 -1.83
CA ARG A 94 8.79 5.04 -1.80
C ARG A 94 7.77 5.37 -2.91
N ALA A 95 7.98 4.86 -4.12
CA ALA A 95 7.09 5.11 -5.25
C ALA A 95 5.72 4.44 -5.05
N ALA A 96 5.69 3.15 -4.66
CA ALA A 96 4.45 2.44 -4.35
C ALA A 96 3.70 3.09 -3.18
N ALA A 97 4.42 3.56 -2.15
CA ALA A 97 3.83 4.27 -1.02
C ALA A 97 3.13 5.58 -1.45
N ILE A 98 3.74 6.34 -2.37
CA ILE A 98 3.10 7.52 -2.98
C ILE A 98 1.82 7.09 -3.74
N LEU A 99 1.86 6.00 -4.50
CA LEU A 99 0.72 5.52 -5.28
C LEU A 99 -0.44 5.06 -4.37
N TRP A 100 -0.17 4.27 -3.33
CA TRP A 100 -1.19 3.82 -2.38
C TRP A 100 -1.86 4.98 -1.65
N ARG A 101 -1.07 5.95 -1.15
CA ARG A 101 -1.60 7.18 -0.54
C ARG A 101 -2.44 8.00 -1.53
N THR A 102 -1.98 8.10 -2.78
CA THR A 102 -2.75 8.81 -3.82
C THR A 102 -4.09 8.15 -4.12
N ILE A 103 -4.13 6.81 -4.13
CA ILE A 103 -5.37 6.05 -4.28
C ILE A 103 -6.30 6.30 -3.09
N ALA A 104 -5.77 6.24 -1.87
CA ALA A 104 -6.54 6.43 -0.64
C ALA A 104 -7.00 7.87 -0.40
N SER A 105 -6.34 8.87 -1.01
CA SER A 105 -6.77 10.28 -1.00
C SER A 105 -8.14 10.54 -1.66
N SER A 106 -8.78 9.51 -2.23
CA SER A 106 -10.10 9.58 -2.84
C SER A 106 -11.01 8.50 -2.29
N ALA A 107 -12.00 8.91 -1.49
CA ALA A 107 -13.00 8.03 -0.89
C ALA A 107 -13.63 7.07 -1.91
N THR A 108 -14.07 7.57 -3.07
CA THR A 108 -14.72 6.75 -4.11
C THR A 108 -13.78 5.74 -4.76
N THR A 109 -12.48 6.05 -4.84
CA THR A 109 -11.48 5.11 -5.36
C THR A 109 -11.12 4.07 -4.30
N ALA A 110 -10.94 4.50 -3.04
CA ALA A 110 -10.68 3.62 -1.91
C ALA A 110 -11.80 2.59 -1.73
N HIS A 111 -13.08 2.98 -1.86
CA HIS A 111 -14.23 2.07 -1.81
C HIS A 111 -14.16 0.91 -2.83
N LYS A 112 -13.52 1.14 -3.97
CA LYS A 112 -13.34 0.14 -5.04
C LYS A 112 -12.07 -0.70 -4.85
N VAL A 113 -11.03 -0.12 -4.26
CA VAL A 113 -9.71 -0.75 -4.08
C VAL A 113 -9.66 -1.61 -2.83
N LEU A 114 -10.19 -1.14 -1.70
CA LEU A 114 -10.21 -1.88 -0.43
C LEU A 114 -10.77 -3.30 -0.54
N PRO A 115 -11.91 -3.57 -1.19
CA PRO A 115 -12.41 -4.95 -1.31
C PRO A 115 -11.50 -5.84 -2.17
N LYS A 116 -10.66 -5.27 -3.06
CA LYS A 116 -9.69 -6.02 -3.84
C LYS A 116 -8.43 -6.33 -3.03
N LEU A 117 -7.96 -5.39 -2.20
CA LEU A 117 -6.90 -5.65 -1.22
C LEU A 117 -7.34 -6.69 -0.18
N LEU A 118 -8.55 -6.54 0.34
CA LEU A 118 -9.15 -7.47 1.29
C LEU A 118 -9.25 -8.88 0.70
N GLY A 119 -9.67 -9.02 -0.57
CA GLY A 119 -9.64 -10.31 -1.25
C GLY A 119 -8.25 -10.95 -1.24
N VAL A 120 -7.19 -10.20 -1.57
CA VAL A 120 -5.81 -10.72 -1.49
C VAL A 120 -5.41 -11.13 -0.08
N MET A 121 -5.90 -10.42 0.95
CA MET A 121 -5.65 -10.77 2.35
C MET A 121 -6.44 -12.01 2.80
N GLU A 122 -7.67 -12.20 2.31
CA GLU A 122 -8.59 -13.30 2.67
C GLU A 122 -8.33 -14.58 1.85
N ASP A 123 -7.84 -14.46 0.62
CA ASP A 123 -7.47 -15.60 -0.25
C ASP A 123 -6.30 -16.41 0.34
N TRP A 124 -5.68 -15.91 1.41
CA TRP A 124 -4.74 -16.59 2.29
C TRP A 124 -5.46 -17.11 3.57
N PRO A 125 -5.36 -18.39 3.98
CA PRO A 125 -4.60 -19.54 3.43
C PRO A 125 -5.48 -20.59 2.72
N LEU A 126 -6.73 -20.26 2.34
CA LEU A 126 -7.74 -21.25 1.93
C LEU A 126 -7.49 -21.91 0.55
N HIS A 127 -6.49 -21.46 -0.21
CA HIS A 127 -6.16 -22.00 -1.54
C HIS A 127 -4.76 -22.63 -1.62
N SER A 128 -4.31 -23.31 -0.57
CA SER A 128 -3.08 -24.13 -0.57
C SER A 128 -3.16 -25.40 -1.44
N VAL A 129 -4.16 -25.55 -2.30
CA VAL A 129 -4.28 -26.71 -3.19
C VAL A 129 -3.41 -26.47 -4.43
N SER A 130 -2.15 -26.87 -4.29
CA SER A 130 -1.26 -27.39 -5.33
C SER A 130 -1.59 -26.95 -6.77
N THR A 131 -1.25 -25.71 -7.10
CA THR A 131 -0.89 -25.36 -8.47
C THR A 131 0.62 -25.19 -8.52
N SER A 132 1.28 -25.68 -9.57
CA SER A 132 2.73 -25.89 -9.67
C SER A 132 3.56 -24.60 -9.77
N ASN A 133 3.15 -23.51 -9.10
CA ASN A 133 3.79 -22.19 -9.03
C ASN A 133 3.78 -21.67 -7.57
N GLY A 134 4.12 -22.55 -6.63
CA GLY A 134 3.58 -22.62 -5.26
C GLY A 134 4.04 -21.66 -4.17
N ASP A 135 4.88 -20.64 -4.38
CA ASP A 135 5.69 -20.13 -3.25
C ASP A 135 5.50 -18.66 -2.81
N HIS A 136 4.48 -17.88 -3.24
CA HIS A 136 4.44 -16.44 -2.87
C HIS A 136 3.15 -15.92 -2.21
N MET A 137 2.20 -16.78 -1.87
CA MET A 137 0.89 -16.34 -1.39
C MET A 137 0.93 -15.62 -0.03
N ASP A 138 1.76 -16.09 0.90
CA ASP A 138 2.06 -15.41 2.18
C ASP A 138 2.62 -14.00 1.99
N VAL A 139 3.55 -13.86 1.05
CA VAL A 139 4.22 -12.59 0.73
C VAL A 139 3.20 -11.59 0.18
N PHE A 140 2.24 -12.06 -0.62
CA PHE A 140 1.15 -11.21 -1.13
C PHE A 140 0.19 -10.75 -0.03
N ALA A 141 -0.15 -11.61 0.93
CA ALA A 141 -1.00 -11.24 2.05
C ALA A 141 -0.35 -10.15 2.92
N LEU A 142 0.96 -10.28 3.23
CA LEU A 142 1.71 -9.25 3.97
C LEU A 142 1.93 -7.97 3.15
N ALA A 143 2.20 -8.09 1.85
CA ALA A 143 2.27 -6.92 0.95
C ALA A 143 0.94 -6.17 0.88
N ALA A 144 -0.20 -6.88 0.88
CA ALA A 144 -1.52 -6.28 0.94
C ALA A 144 -1.77 -5.59 2.30
N THR A 145 -1.27 -6.16 3.40
CA THR A 145 -1.31 -5.52 4.73
C THR A 145 -0.44 -4.26 4.79
N LEU A 146 0.73 -4.25 4.15
CA LEU A 146 1.56 -3.04 3.99
C LEU A 146 0.83 -1.96 3.19
N ALA A 147 0.19 -2.33 2.08
CA ALA A 147 -0.62 -1.43 1.27
C ALA A 147 -1.80 -0.86 2.08
N LEU A 148 -2.51 -1.70 2.84
CA LEU A 148 -3.57 -1.28 3.75
C LEU A 148 -3.05 -0.29 4.79
N TRP A 149 -1.94 -0.58 5.47
CA TRP A 149 -1.33 0.31 6.46
C TRP A 149 -0.99 1.69 5.88
N LEU A 150 -0.51 1.74 4.64
CA LEU A 150 -0.27 3.00 3.91
C LEU A 150 -1.58 3.74 3.59
N MET A 151 -2.62 3.02 3.18
CA MET A 151 -3.94 3.62 2.90
C MET A 151 -4.59 4.15 4.17
N VAL A 152 -4.51 3.42 5.28
CA VAL A 152 -5.06 3.80 6.59
C VAL A 152 -4.52 5.14 7.06
N GLN A 153 -3.30 5.54 6.66
CA GLN A 153 -2.73 6.86 6.96
C GLN A 153 -3.39 8.03 6.20
N GLU A 154 -4.24 7.79 5.20
CA GLU A 154 -4.96 8.84 4.45
C GLU A 154 -6.41 9.06 4.94
N PRO A 155 -6.78 10.26 5.44
CA PRO A 155 -8.06 10.45 6.15
C PRO A 155 -9.26 10.34 5.20
N GLN A 156 -9.05 10.59 3.91
CA GLN A 156 -10.12 10.57 2.90
C GLN A 156 -10.66 9.15 2.62
N CYS A 157 -10.00 8.10 3.12
CA CYS A 157 -10.52 6.73 2.99
C CYS A 157 -11.27 6.23 4.24
N GLN A 158 -11.45 7.05 5.27
CA GLN A 158 -12.09 6.65 6.54
C GLN A 158 -13.46 6.00 6.35
N ASP A 159 -14.35 6.61 5.55
CA ASP A 159 -15.69 6.04 5.28
C ASP A 159 -15.58 4.64 4.67
N ALA A 160 -14.67 4.47 3.72
CA ALA A 160 -14.45 3.19 3.05
C ALA A 160 -13.89 2.15 4.03
N LEU A 161 -12.96 2.55 4.90
CA LEU A 161 -12.42 1.68 5.96
C LEU A 161 -13.52 1.26 6.94
N PHE A 162 -14.45 2.16 7.29
CA PHE A 162 -15.56 1.85 8.18
C PHE A 162 -16.47 0.76 7.60
N VAL A 163 -16.79 0.82 6.30
CA VAL A 163 -17.62 -0.20 5.62
C VAL A 163 -16.96 -1.59 5.67
N TYR A 164 -15.65 -1.67 5.50
CA TYR A 164 -14.93 -2.94 5.44
C TYR A 164 -14.25 -3.33 6.77
N ALA A 165 -14.40 -2.55 7.83
CA ALA A 165 -13.68 -2.70 9.09
C ALA A 165 -13.79 -4.11 9.70
N PRO A 166 -14.99 -4.73 9.82
CA PRO A 166 -15.09 -6.06 10.43
C PRO A 166 -14.29 -7.13 9.67
N ARG A 167 -14.30 -7.06 8.33
CA ARG A 167 -13.58 -8.02 7.48
C ARG A 167 -12.08 -7.75 7.47
N LEU A 168 -11.67 -6.48 7.45
CA LEU A 168 -10.26 -6.09 7.57
C LEU A 168 -9.68 -6.57 8.90
N LEU A 169 -10.40 -6.36 10.01
CA LEU A 169 -10.00 -6.85 11.33
C LEU A 169 -9.90 -8.38 11.36
N LEU A 170 -10.88 -9.09 10.81
CA LEU A 170 -10.85 -10.54 10.73
C LEU A 170 -9.64 -11.03 9.93
N ALA A 171 -9.39 -10.48 8.74
CA ALA A 171 -8.25 -10.86 7.90
C ALA A 171 -6.91 -10.60 8.60
N LEU A 172 -6.76 -9.46 9.28
CA LEU A 172 -5.56 -9.14 10.05
C LEU A 172 -5.37 -10.10 11.24
N LEU A 173 -6.45 -10.44 11.97
CA LEU A 173 -6.38 -11.39 13.08
C LEU A 173 -6.03 -12.80 12.59
N CYS A 174 -6.58 -13.24 11.45
CA CYS A 174 -6.19 -14.48 10.80
C CYS A 174 -4.70 -14.48 10.43
N GLN A 175 -4.16 -13.40 9.87
CA GLN A 175 -2.73 -13.28 9.58
C GLN A 175 -1.87 -13.41 10.85
N VAL A 176 -2.23 -12.74 11.95
CA VAL A 176 -1.51 -12.88 13.23
C VAL A 176 -1.54 -14.33 13.73
N SER A 177 -2.70 -15.01 13.60
CA SER A 177 -2.90 -16.39 14.07
C SER A 177 -2.07 -17.40 13.27
N LEU A 178 -2.02 -17.25 11.95
CA LEU A 178 -1.38 -18.21 11.05
C LEU A 178 0.14 -18.06 11.06
N SER A 179 0.64 -16.85 11.28
CA SER A 179 2.08 -16.58 11.32
C SER A 179 2.75 -16.90 12.67
N THR A 180 2.00 -17.35 13.69
CA THR A 180 2.60 -17.89 14.93
C THR A 180 3.08 -19.34 14.78
N GLU A 181 2.66 -20.06 13.75
CA GLU A 181 3.14 -21.39 13.41
C GLU A 181 4.20 -21.29 12.29
N GLN A 182 5.48 -21.50 12.65
CA GLN A 182 6.64 -21.67 11.77
C GLN A 182 6.65 -20.84 10.47
N MET A 183 7.18 -19.60 10.55
CA MET A 183 7.20 -18.66 9.43
C MET A 183 8.06 -19.15 8.24
N PRO A 184 7.54 -19.18 7.00
CA PRO A 184 8.30 -19.57 5.81
C PRO A 184 9.53 -18.68 5.59
N GLN A 185 10.60 -19.27 5.05
CA GLN A 185 11.87 -18.55 4.83
C GLN A 185 11.71 -17.35 3.87
N GLU A 186 10.82 -17.46 2.89
CA GLU A 186 10.55 -16.40 1.92
C GLU A 186 9.92 -15.16 2.56
N VAL A 187 9.00 -15.37 3.50
CA VAL A 187 8.41 -14.28 4.30
C VAL A 187 9.49 -13.58 5.11
N SER A 188 10.45 -14.31 5.68
CA SER A 188 11.55 -13.71 6.46
C SER A 188 12.49 -12.86 5.59
N THR A 189 12.83 -13.32 4.39
CA THR A 189 13.67 -12.57 3.43
C THR A 189 12.93 -11.33 2.94
N PHE A 190 11.66 -11.49 2.57
CA PHE A 190 10.80 -10.39 2.15
C PHE A 190 10.68 -9.31 3.24
N TRP A 191 10.43 -9.72 4.48
CA TRP A 191 10.23 -8.81 5.60
C TRP A 191 11.47 -7.98 5.91
N ARG A 192 12.67 -8.58 5.81
CA ARG A 192 13.94 -7.85 5.97
C ARG A 192 14.04 -6.66 5.00
N GLY A 193 13.64 -6.85 3.74
CA GLY A 193 13.60 -5.75 2.78
C GLY A 193 12.59 -4.67 3.14
N CYS A 194 11.43 -5.05 3.70
CA CYS A 194 10.43 -4.08 4.17
C CYS A 194 10.92 -3.25 5.36
N GLN A 195 11.69 -3.86 6.27
CA GLN A 195 12.28 -3.17 7.42
C GLN A 195 13.25 -2.08 7.00
N GLU A 196 14.15 -2.40 6.06
CA GLU A 196 15.13 -1.45 5.54
C GLU A 196 14.47 -0.24 4.86
N GLN A 197 13.32 -0.46 4.20
CA GLN A 197 12.61 0.59 3.48
C GLN A 197 11.78 1.53 4.37
N HIS A 198 11.17 0.99 5.43
CA HIS A 198 10.13 1.71 6.19
C HIS A 198 10.41 1.83 7.70
N GLY A 199 11.47 1.19 8.23
CA GLY A 199 11.74 1.16 9.67
C GLY A 199 10.71 0.36 10.47
N LEU A 200 10.21 -0.74 9.90
CA LEU A 200 9.13 -1.56 10.46
C LEU A 200 9.60 -2.44 11.64
N PRO A 201 8.66 -2.94 12.47
CA PRO A 201 8.97 -3.88 13.54
C PRO A 201 9.77 -5.12 13.12
N THR A 202 10.48 -5.72 14.08
CA THR A 202 11.35 -6.89 13.84
C THR A 202 10.59 -8.09 13.27
N HIS A 203 9.33 -8.29 13.67
CA HIS A 203 8.51 -9.42 13.24
C HIS A 203 7.28 -8.96 12.47
N PRO A 204 6.88 -9.68 11.39
CA PRO A 204 5.65 -9.39 10.64
C PRO A 204 4.41 -9.34 11.54
N ASN A 205 4.29 -10.23 12.53
CA ASN A 205 3.12 -10.26 13.43
C ASN A 205 3.00 -8.97 14.25
N SER A 206 4.12 -8.42 14.71
CA SER A 206 4.14 -7.13 15.40
C SER A 206 3.67 -6.00 14.48
N PHE A 207 3.99 -6.08 13.18
CA PHE A 207 3.48 -5.13 12.20
C PHE A 207 1.98 -5.31 11.89
N VAL A 208 1.48 -6.54 11.79
CA VAL A 208 0.05 -6.78 11.60
C VAL A 208 -0.73 -6.24 12.81
N VAL A 209 -0.26 -6.47 14.04
CA VAL A 209 -0.82 -5.88 15.26
C VAL A 209 -0.76 -4.34 15.24
N GLN A 210 0.36 -3.75 14.78
CA GLN A 210 0.46 -2.30 14.59
C GLN A 210 -0.55 -1.78 13.55
N THR A 211 -0.83 -2.57 12.50
CA THR A 211 -1.82 -2.23 11.47
C THR A 211 -3.24 -2.30 12.03
N ILE A 212 -3.56 -3.28 12.88
CA ILE A 212 -4.83 -3.32 13.62
C ILE A 212 -5.00 -2.07 14.48
N ARG A 213 -3.98 -1.71 15.27
CA ARG A 213 -3.99 -0.49 16.09
C ARG A 213 -4.21 0.76 15.24
N ALA A 214 -3.50 0.90 14.12
CA ALA A 214 -3.65 2.02 13.21
C ALA A 214 -5.07 2.10 12.62
N LEU A 215 -5.66 0.95 12.25
CA LEU A 215 -7.03 0.87 11.75
C LEU A 215 -8.02 1.35 12.82
N LEU A 216 -7.93 0.83 14.05
CA LEU A 216 -8.82 1.22 15.15
C LEU A 216 -8.72 2.72 15.48
N CYS A 217 -7.51 3.27 15.53
CA CYS A 217 -7.30 4.71 15.72
C CYS A 217 -8.00 5.53 14.62
N ARG A 218 -8.02 5.04 13.38
CA ARG A 218 -8.63 5.74 12.24
C ARG A 218 -10.14 5.62 12.19
N LEU A 219 -10.68 4.58 12.81
CA LEU A 219 -12.11 4.41 13.04
C LEU A 219 -12.61 5.12 14.31
N GLN A 220 -11.71 5.72 15.10
CA GLN A 220 -12.00 6.39 16.38
C GLN A 220 -12.58 5.41 17.43
N TRP A 221 -12.13 4.15 17.40
CA TRP A 221 -12.49 3.11 18.38
C TRP A 221 -11.54 3.15 19.57
N ASP A 222 -11.47 4.32 20.21
CA ASP A 222 -10.51 4.62 21.28
C ASP A 222 -10.75 3.76 22.53
N GLN A 223 -12.01 3.44 22.82
CA GLN A 223 -12.38 2.63 23.99
C GLN A 223 -11.87 1.20 23.85
N GLU A 224 -12.02 0.62 22.66
CA GLU A 224 -11.54 -0.69 22.29
C GLU A 224 -10.02 -0.72 22.41
N LEU A 225 -9.33 0.28 21.84
CA LEU A 225 -7.87 0.40 21.89
C LEU A 225 -7.33 0.45 23.33
N VAL A 226 -7.93 1.29 24.18
CA VAL A 226 -7.56 1.42 25.59
C VAL A 226 -7.90 0.16 26.39
N SER A 227 -9.02 -0.50 26.11
CA SER A 227 -9.44 -1.71 26.82
C SER A 227 -8.49 -2.89 26.57
N VAL A 228 -8.01 -3.04 25.34
CA VAL A 228 -7.06 -4.08 24.93
C VAL A 228 -5.67 -3.77 25.51
N GLU A 229 -5.24 -2.50 25.47
CA GLU A 229 -3.96 -2.07 26.06
C GLU A 229 -3.90 -2.34 27.56
N ARG A 230 -4.95 -1.97 28.32
CA ARG A 230 -5.03 -2.19 29.77
C ARG A 230 -4.92 -3.67 30.16
N LYS A 231 -5.36 -4.56 29.28
CA LYS A 231 -5.33 -6.01 29.50
C LYS A 231 -4.12 -6.69 28.86
N ARG A 232 -3.13 -5.93 28.37
CA ARG A 232 -1.96 -6.42 27.63
C ARG A 232 -2.35 -7.30 26.43
N GLY A 233 -3.51 -7.04 25.84
CA GLY A 233 -4.07 -7.85 24.76
C GLY A 233 -3.22 -7.82 23.50
N TRP A 234 -2.52 -6.71 23.23
CA TRP A 234 -1.66 -6.60 22.05
C TRP A 234 -0.41 -7.49 22.13
N ASP A 235 0.19 -7.60 23.31
CA ASP A 235 1.30 -8.54 23.53
C ASP A 235 0.80 -9.99 23.50
N ALA A 236 -0.41 -10.21 24.05
CA ALA A 236 -1.05 -11.51 24.04
C ALA A 236 -1.42 -12.00 22.63
N LEU A 237 -1.72 -11.11 21.67
CA LEU A 237 -1.92 -11.48 20.27
C LEU A 237 -0.67 -12.11 19.63
N LEU A 238 0.53 -11.75 20.11
CA LEU A 238 1.80 -12.24 19.58
C LEU A 238 2.26 -13.56 20.22
N SER A 239 1.58 -14.02 21.28
CA SER A 239 1.90 -15.24 22.01
C SER A 239 0.90 -16.33 21.67
N ALA A 240 1.38 -17.48 21.19
CA ALA A 240 0.54 -18.62 20.83
C ALA A 240 -0.40 -19.06 21.98
N ASP A 241 0.09 -19.02 23.23
CA ASP A 241 -0.67 -19.46 24.40
C ASP A 241 -1.79 -18.48 24.80
N THR A 242 -1.64 -17.19 24.49
CA THR A 242 -2.58 -16.14 24.93
C THR A 242 -3.33 -15.46 23.78
N HIS A 243 -3.07 -15.90 22.55
CA HIS A 243 -3.67 -15.37 21.33
C HIS A 243 -5.20 -15.42 21.35
N HIS A 244 -5.78 -16.57 21.69
CA HIS A 244 -7.23 -16.77 21.73
C HIS A 244 -7.95 -15.83 22.71
N TYR A 245 -7.32 -15.56 23.86
CA TYR A 245 -7.83 -14.59 24.83
C TYR A 245 -7.84 -13.18 24.25
N ALA A 246 -6.77 -12.79 23.56
CA ALA A 246 -6.64 -11.47 22.97
C ALA A 246 -7.61 -11.25 21.79
N VAL A 247 -7.83 -12.25 20.94
CA VAL A 247 -8.88 -12.22 19.90
C VAL A 247 -10.26 -12.00 20.53
N GLY A 248 -10.55 -12.68 21.64
CA GLY A 248 -11.80 -12.49 22.38
C GLY A 248 -11.99 -11.08 22.95
N LEU A 249 -10.90 -10.34 23.23
CA LEU A 249 -10.98 -8.94 23.65
C LEU A 249 -11.38 -8.01 22.51
N LEU A 250 -10.98 -8.32 21.27
CA LEU A 250 -11.29 -7.52 20.08
C LEU A 250 -12.66 -7.83 19.47
N ALA A 251 -13.29 -8.94 19.86
CA ALA A 251 -14.60 -9.37 19.38
C ALA A 251 -15.79 -8.80 20.19
N ARG A 252 -15.54 -7.95 21.18
CA ARG A 252 -16.56 -7.32 22.04
C ARG A 252 -16.95 -5.94 21.56
#